data_AF-A0A396U231-F1
#
_entry.id   AF-A0A396U231-F1
#
_cell.length_a   1.000
_cell.length_b   1.000
_cell.length_c   1.000
_cell.angle_alpha   90.00
_cell.angle_beta   90.00
_cell.angle_gamma   90.00
#
_symmetry.space_group_name_H-M   'P 1'
#
loop_
_entity.id
_entity.type
_entity.pdbx_description
1 polymer ?
#
loop_
_entity_poly.entity_id
_entity_poly.type
_entity_poly.pdbx_seq_one_letter_code
_entity_poly.pdbx_strand_id
1 'polypeptide(L)'
;MLEINLQISDHNAKFYGDLTRHTLLSISSDELDLLWANDYTLIDLSALNTVDTAGLAWLLYLLEQAQARSSRIEFTQLPAKLINLIQLSGVNGLLPIK
;
A
#
# COMPACT_ATOMS: atom_id res chain seq x y z
N MET A 1 -6.88 6.91 18.78
CA MET A 1 -6.24 7.74 17.74
C MET A 1 -6.22 6.89 16.49
N LEU A 2 -6.54 7.44 15.30
CA LEU A 2 -6.41 6.66 14.05
C LEU A 2 -4.93 6.61 13.71
N GLU A 3 -4.42 5.43 13.37
CA GLU A 3 -3.00 5.20 13.10
C GLU A 3 -2.84 4.23 11.93
N ILE A 4 -1.72 4.35 11.23
CA ILE A 4 -1.27 3.40 10.22
C ILE A 4 0.16 3.02 10.57
N ASN A 5 0.45 1.74 10.45
CA ASN A 5 1.76 1.20 10.75
C ASN A 5 2.19 0.27 9.62
N LEU A 6 3.51 0.13 9.48
CA LEU A 6 4.16 -0.68 8.48
C LEU A 6 5.09 -1.67 9.17
N GLN A 7 4.92 -2.95 8.87
CA GLN A 7 5.87 -4.00 9.25
C GLN A 7 6.49 -4.59 7.99
N ILE A 8 7.81 -4.76 7.98
CA ILE A 8 8.57 -5.31 6.86
C ILE A 8 9.40 -6.49 7.34
N SER A 9 9.41 -7.56 6.55
CA SER A 9 10.22 -8.74 6.75
C SER A 9 10.62 -9.32 5.40
N ASP A 10 11.88 -9.13 5.01
CA ASP A 10 12.44 -9.63 3.75
C ASP A 10 11.63 -9.15 2.53
N HIS A 11 11.06 -10.05 1.73
CA HIS A 11 10.21 -9.72 0.58
C HIS A 11 8.73 -9.48 0.94
N ASN A 12 8.38 -9.40 2.22
CA ASN A 12 7.00 -9.20 2.66
C ASN A 12 6.86 -7.92 3.47
N ALA A 13 5.80 -7.17 3.22
CA ALA A 13 5.39 -6.05 4.02
C ALA A 13 3.91 -6.14 4.38
N LYS A 14 3.52 -5.52 5.49
CA LYS A 14 2.13 -5.50 5.95
C LYS A 14 1.79 -4.11 6.48
N PHE A 15 0.74 -3.54 5.92
CA PHE A 15 0.11 -2.35 6.49
C PHE A 15 -1.02 -2.77 7.42
N TYR A 16 -1.09 -2.13 8.59
CA TYR A 16 -2.15 -2.38 9.56
C TYR A 16 -2.64 -1.08 10.19
N GLY A 17 -3.97 -0.96 10.36
CA GLY A 17 -4.63 0.27 10.79
C GLY A 17 -5.43 0.94 9.67
N ASP A 18 -5.45 2.27 9.63
CA ASP A 18 -6.31 3.04 8.73
C ASP A 18 -5.48 3.68 7.62
N LEU A 19 -5.71 3.35 6.35
CA LEU A 19 -4.99 3.96 5.21
C LEU A 19 -5.79 5.11 4.61
N THR A 20 -5.67 6.31 5.19
CA THR A 20 -6.48 7.49 4.82
C THR A 20 -5.63 8.74 4.72
N ARG A 21 -6.17 9.82 4.14
CA ARG A 21 -5.48 11.12 4.10
C ARG A 21 -4.98 11.63 5.46
N HIS A 22 -5.59 11.19 6.56
CA HIS A 22 -5.26 11.66 7.92
C HIS A 22 -4.11 10.88 8.54
N THR A 23 -3.88 9.65 8.10
CA THR A 23 -2.91 8.72 8.69
C THR A 23 -1.69 8.54 7.80
N LEU A 24 -1.80 8.71 6.48
CA LEU A 24 -0.66 8.60 5.55
C LEU A 24 0.53 9.49 5.93
N LEU A 25 0.29 10.65 6.55
CA LEU A 25 1.32 11.58 6.99
C LEU A 25 2.15 11.08 8.18
N SER A 26 1.71 10.03 8.88
CA SER A 26 2.44 9.46 10.01
C SER A 26 3.45 8.38 9.61
N ILE A 27 3.44 7.93 8.36
CA ILE A 27 4.38 6.91 7.89
C ILE A 27 5.73 7.59 7.59
N SER A 28 6.80 7.10 8.20
CA SER A 28 8.14 7.66 7.97
C SER A 28 8.61 7.39 6.54
N SER A 29 9.26 8.38 5.91
CA SER A 29 9.92 8.19 4.61
C SER A 29 10.96 7.08 4.67
N ASP A 30 11.69 7.00 5.78
CA ASP A 30 12.78 6.04 5.95
C ASP A 30 12.23 4.61 6.08
N GLU A 31 11.05 4.45 6.70
CA GLU A 31 10.34 3.16 6.75
C GLU A 31 9.80 2.76 5.38
N LEU A 32 9.36 3.73 4.57
CA LEU A 32 8.88 3.46 3.21
C LEU A 32 10.00 3.05 2.26
N ASP A 33 11.19 3.64 2.41
CA ASP A 33 12.33 3.29 1.55
C ASP A 33 12.70 1.80 1.65
N LEU A 34 12.41 1.16 2.79
CA LEU A 34 12.60 -0.27 3.00
C LEU A 34 11.67 -1.14 2.12
N LEU A 35 10.55 -0.62 1.62
CA LEU A 35 9.68 -1.35 0.68
C LEU A 35 10.38 -1.65 -0.66
N TRP A 36 11.42 -0.88 -0.98
CA TRP A 36 12.18 -1.00 -2.22
C TRP A 36 13.61 -1.46 -2.01
N ALA A 37 13.95 -1.90 -0.79
CA ALA A 37 15.28 -2.41 -0.47
C ALA A 37 15.61 -3.71 -1.24
N ASN A 38 14.57 -4.46 -1.60
CA ASN A 38 14.64 -5.65 -2.44
C ASN A 38 14.12 -5.37 -3.86
N ASP A 39 14.46 -6.24 -4.81
CA ASP A 39 13.94 -6.22 -6.18
C ASP A 39 12.42 -6.48 -6.24
N TYR A 40 11.88 -7.14 -5.23
CA TYR A 40 10.47 -7.44 -5.09
C TYR A 40 9.97 -7.37 -3.64
N THR A 41 8.77 -6.80 -3.45
CA THR A 41 8.06 -6.77 -2.17
C THR A 41 6.57 -7.10 -2.36
N LEU A 42 6.06 -8.09 -1.63
CA LEU A 42 4.65 -8.42 -1.53
C LEU A 42 4.02 -7.73 -0.32
N ILE A 43 3.00 -6.90 -0.55
CA ILE A 43 2.33 -6.10 0.47
C ILE A 43 0.97 -6.70 0.82
N ASP A 44 0.84 -7.18 2.05
CA ASP A 44 -0.42 -7.66 2.64
C ASP A 44 -1.24 -6.49 3.20
N LEU A 45 -2.48 -6.36 2.71
CA LEU A 45 -3.43 -5.31 3.11
C LEU A 45 -4.58 -5.82 3.99
N SER A 46 -4.53 -7.09 4.43
CA SER A 46 -5.59 -7.73 5.23
C SER A 46 -5.87 -7.05 6.57
N ALA A 47 -4.86 -6.38 7.14
CA ALA A 47 -4.96 -5.73 8.45
C ALA A 47 -5.35 -4.25 8.37
N LEU A 48 -5.77 -3.78 7.19
CA LEU A 48 -6.37 -2.45 7.05
C LEU A 48 -7.81 -2.45 7.56
N ASN A 49 -8.10 -1.60 8.54
CA ASN A 49 -9.44 -1.35 9.05
C ASN A 49 -10.26 -0.52 8.05
N THR A 50 -9.62 0.44 7.40
CA THR A 50 -10.26 1.34 6.45
C THR A 50 -9.27 1.81 5.40
N VAL A 51 -9.81 2.15 4.24
CA VAL A 51 -9.09 2.87 3.18
C VAL A 51 -10.02 3.90 2.56
N ASP A 52 -9.50 5.06 2.19
CA ASP A 52 -10.23 6.08 1.43
C ASP A 52 -9.57 6.31 0.05
N THR A 53 -10.10 7.26 -0.73
CA THR A 53 -9.57 7.57 -2.06
C THR A 53 -8.12 8.06 -2.03
N ALA A 54 -7.69 8.75 -0.96
CA ALA A 54 -6.30 9.17 -0.82
C ALA A 54 -5.40 7.97 -0.51
N GLY A 55 -5.86 7.02 0.31
CA GLY A 55 -5.20 5.74 0.52
C GLY A 55 -4.99 4.97 -0.79
N LEU A 56 -6.03 4.87 -1.63
CA LEU A 56 -5.91 4.23 -2.96
C LEU A 56 -4.92 4.96 -3.87
N ALA A 57 -5.00 6.29 -3.96
CA ALA A 57 -4.06 7.08 -4.77
C ALA A 57 -2.61 6.90 -4.28
N TRP A 58 -2.42 6.80 -2.97
CA TRP A 58 -1.10 6.56 -2.38
C TRP A 58 -0.55 5.17 -2.68
N LEU A 59 -1.39 4.13 -2.74
CA LEU A 59 -0.95 2.79 -3.19
C LEU A 59 -0.45 2.83 -4.64
N LEU A 60 -1.07 3.61 -5.52
CA LEU A 60 -0.58 3.81 -6.89
C LEU A 60 0.76 4.55 -6.90
N TYR A 61 0.91 5.58 -6.06
CA TYR A 61 2.19 6.28 -5.88
C TYR A 61 3.30 5.33 -5.42
N LEU A 62 3.03 4.37 -4.52
CA LEU A 62 4.05 3.38 -4.12
C LEU A 62 4.55 2.54 -5.31
N LEU A 63 3.69 2.24 -6.28
CA LEU A 63 4.09 1.52 -7.50
C LEU A 63 5.05 2.36 -8.35
N GLU A 64 4.74 3.65 -8.55
CA GLU A 64 5.61 4.57 -9.29
C GLU A 64 6.98 4.69 -8.61
N GLN A 65 7.00 4.80 -7.28
CA GLN A 65 8.23 4.88 -6.49
C GLN A 65 9.06 3.60 -6.55
N ALA A 66 8.42 2.43 -6.59
CA ALA A 66 9.10 1.14 -6.78
C ALA A 66 9.76 1.07 -8.15
N GLN A 67 9.01 1.41 -9.20
CA GLN A 67 9.51 1.41 -10.57
C GLN A 67 10.71 2.36 -10.73
N ALA A 68 10.65 3.56 -10.14
CA ALA A 68 11.75 4.52 -10.15
C ALA A 68 13.03 4.00 -9.48
N ARG A 69 12.90 3.05 -8.55
CA ARG A 69 14.01 2.42 -7.81
C ARG A 69 14.40 1.03 -8.34
N SER A 70 13.89 0.64 -9.51
CA SER A 70 14.10 -0.70 -10.08
C SER A 70 13.65 -1.85 -9.15
N SER A 71 12.65 -1.58 -8.31
CA SER A 71 11.97 -2.56 -7.46
C SER A 71 10.54 -2.78 -7.96
N ARG A 72 9.93 -3.90 -7.57
CA ARG A 72 8.55 -4.23 -7.89
C ARG A 72 7.74 -4.44 -6.62
N ILE A 73 6.54 -3.88 -6.59
CA ILE A 73 5.55 -4.13 -5.55
C ILE A 73 4.37 -4.90 -6.13
N GLU A 74 3.86 -5.87 -5.36
CA GLU A 74 2.56 -6.51 -5.57
C GLU A 74 1.73 -6.42 -4.29
N PHE A 75 0.40 -6.45 -4.43
CA PHE A 75 -0.53 -6.42 -3.30
C PHE A 75 -1.24 -7.75 -3.15
N THR A 76 -1.55 -8.14 -1.91
CA THR A 76 -2.39 -9.30 -1.61
C THR A 76 -3.37 -9.00 -0.49
N GLN A 77 -4.40 -9.84 -0.38
CA GLN A 77 -5.45 -9.75 0.64
C GLN A 77 -6.12 -8.36 0.72
N LEU A 78 -6.52 -7.81 -0.43
CA LEU A 78 -7.18 -6.51 -0.50
C LEU A 78 -8.50 -6.53 0.30
N PRO A 79 -8.74 -5.58 1.22
CA PRO A 79 -10.01 -5.50 1.92
C PRO A 79 -11.14 -5.09 0.97
N ALA A 80 -12.36 -5.57 1.23
CA ALA A 80 -13.52 -5.33 0.35
C ALA A 80 -13.76 -3.85 0.04
N LYS A 81 -13.49 -2.95 1.00
CA LYS A 81 -13.62 -1.51 0.80
C LYS A 81 -12.64 -0.98 -0.25
N LEU A 82 -11.40 -1.49 -0.30
CA LEU A 82 -10.42 -1.13 -1.32
C LEU A 82 -10.87 -1.62 -2.70
N ILE A 83 -11.37 -2.84 -2.79
CA ILE A 83 -11.92 -3.41 -4.03
C ILE A 83 -13.04 -2.52 -4.56
N ASN A 84 -13.97 -2.10 -3.71
CA ASN A 84 -15.05 -1.19 -4.10
C ASN A 84 -14.52 0.17 -4.58
N LEU A 85 -13.50 0.73 -3.92
CA LEU A 85 -12.89 1.99 -4.36
C LEU A 85 -12.26 1.85 -5.75
N ILE A 86 -11.51 0.78 -6.00
CA ILE A 86 -10.88 0.49 -7.30
C ILE A 86 -11.93 0.43 -8.41
N GLN A 87 -13.06 -0.26 -8.14
CA GLN A 87 -14.16 -0.39 -9.09
C GLN A 87 -14.85 0.96 -9.36
N LEU A 88 -15.21 1.68 -8.29
CA LEU A 88 -15.91 2.96 -8.40
C LEU A 88 -15.05 4.07 -9.03
N SER A 89 -13.74 4.03 -8.83
CA SER A 89 -12.81 5.00 -9.44
C SER A 89 -12.36 4.61 -10.85
N GLY A 90 -12.76 3.44 -11.36
CA GLY A 90 -12.41 2.98 -12.70
C GLY A 90 -10.93 2.62 -12.90
N VAL A 91 -10.19 2.35 -11.83
CA VAL A 91 -8.74 2.04 -11.87
C VAL A 91 -8.45 0.53 -11.82
N ASN A 92 -9.42 -0.28 -12.25
CA ASN A 92 -9.26 -1.73 -12.31
C ASN A 92 -8.01 -2.10 -13.14
N GLY A 93 -7.20 -3.01 -12.60
CA GLY A 93 -5.96 -3.48 -13.25
C GLY A 93 -4.73 -2.59 -13.05
N LEU A 94 -4.85 -1.42 -12.41
CA LEU A 94 -3.68 -0.59 -12.11
C LEU A 94 -2.86 -1.10 -10.92
N LEU A 95 -3.51 -1.74 -9.95
CA LEU A 95 -2.80 -2.40 -8.85
C LEU A 95 -2.43 -3.83 -9.26
N PRO A 96 -1.15 -4.23 -9.19
CA PRO A 96 -0.73 -5.60 -9.44
C PRO A 96 -1.09 -6.46 -8.21
N ILE A 97 -2.06 -7.36 -8.38
CA ILE A 97 -2.62 -8.19 -7.30
C ILE A 97 -2.17 -9.64 -7.49
N LYS A 98 -1.68 -10.26 -6.42
CA LYS A 98 -1.27 -11.66 -6.35
C LYS A 98 -2.31 -12.53 -5.64
#